data_AF-A0A937NAQ4-F1
#
_entry.id   AF-A0A937NAQ4-F1
#
_cell.length_a   1.000
_cell.length_b   1.000
_cell.length_c   1.000
_cell.angle_alpha   90.00
_cell.angle_beta   90.00
_cell.angle_gamma   90.00
#
_symmetry.space_group_name_H-M   'P 1'
#
loop_
_entity.id
_entity.type
_entity.pdbx_description
1 polymer ?
#
loop_
_entity_poly.entity_id
_entity_poly.type
_entity_poly.pdbx_seq_one_letter_code
_entity_poly.pdbx_strand_id
1 'polypeptide(L)'
;MSINTDHVTGLAVGLGAAALGFYLYKKNQNRVDDWLRGQGINVPQSDGKETAGMSVEELMREKEQLEDLIAEREMAAKEAAAQG
;
A
#
# COMPACT_ATOMS: atom_id res chain seq x y z
N MET A 1 7.72 22.16 -17.81
CA MET A 1 8.60 22.13 -16.61
C MET A 1 9.53 20.95 -16.79
N SER A 2 10.82 21.20 -17.03
CA SER A 2 11.80 20.14 -17.30
C SER A 2 12.18 19.44 -15.99
N ILE A 3 11.93 18.13 -15.91
CA ILE A 3 12.42 17.29 -14.81
C ILE A 3 13.95 17.26 -14.92
N ASN A 4 14.62 17.83 -13.93
CA ASN A 4 16.07 17.94 -13.90
C ASN A 4 16.68 16.79 -13.08
N THR A 5 17.96 16.50 -13.29
CA THR A 5 18.67 15.37 -12.65
C THR A 5 18.54 15.37 -11.13
N ASP A 6 18.55 16.54 -10.50
CA ASP A 6 18.41 16.68 -9.04
C ASP A 6 17.07 16.16 -8.50
N HIS A 7 15.98 16.30 -9.27
CA HIS A 7 14.66 15.78 -8.86
C HIS A 7 14.64 14.25 -8.93
N VAL A 8 15.31 13.68 -9.94
CA VAL A 8 15.43 12.22 -10.10
C VAL A 8 16.32 11.65 -9.00
N THR A 9 17.42 12.31 -8.67
CA THR A 9 18.31 11.91 -7.57
C THR A 9 17.60 12.01 -6.22
N GLY A 10 16.88 13.11 -5.95
CA GLY A 10 16.09 13.27 -4.73
C GLY A 10 15.01 12.19 -4.59
N LEU A 11 14.33 11.84 -5.68
CA LEU A 11 13.33 10.78 -5.71
C LEU A 11 13.96 9.40 -5.48
N ALA A 12 15.09 9.09 -6.12
CA ALA A 12 15.79 7.81 -5.93
C ALA A 12 16.29 7.64 -4.49
N VAL A 13 16.86 8.68 -3.89
CA VAL A 13 17.32 8.65 -2.49
C VAL A 13 16.13 8.52 -1.53
N GLY A 14 15.04 9.24 -1.77
CA GLY A 14 13.82 9.14 -0.97
C GLY A 14 13.21 7.74 -1.00
N LEU A 15 13.10 7.13 -2.19
CA LEU A 15 12.62 5.76 -2.35
C LEU A 15 13.55 4.75 -1.68
N GLY A 16 14.87 4.92 -1.79
CA GLY A 16 15.85 4.06 -1.13
C GLY A 16 15.76 4.12 0.39
N ALA A 17 15.69 5.32 0.96
CA ALA A 17 15.54 5.52 2.41
C ALA A 17 14.21 4.95 2.93
N ALA A 18 13.11 5.17 2.21
CA ALA A 18 11.80 4.63 2.56
C ALA A 18 11.79 3.10 2.52
N ALA A 19 12.38 2.49 1.49
CA ALA A 19 12.46 1.03 1.37
C ALA A 19 13.29 0.40 2.51
N LEU A 20 14.42 1.00 2.88
CA LEU A 20 15.24 0.54 4.00
C LEU A 20 14.53 0.71 5.34
N GLY A 21 13.86 1.86 5.56
CA GLY A 21 13.05 2.10 6.74
C GLY A 21 11.91 1.10 6.87
N PHE A 22 11.20 0.83 5.77
CA PHE A 22 10.14 -0.17 5.70
C PHE A 22 10.66 -1.59 5.94
N TYR A 23 11.83 -1.93 5.40
CA TYR A 23 12.44 -3.24 5.63
C TYR A 23 12.79 -3.49 7.11
N LEU A 24 13.40 -2.50 7.76
CA LEU A 24 13.73 -2.55 9.18
C LEU A 24 12.47 -2.58 10.04
N TYR A 25 11.46 -1.78 9.69
CA TYR A 25 10.15 -1.81 10.34
C TYR A 25 9.52 -3.20 10.23
N LYS A 26 9.44 -3.79 9.03
CA LYS A 26 8.84 -5.11 8.80
C LYS A 26 9.52 -6.21 9.62
N LYS A 27 10.86 -6.17 9.76
CA LYS A 27 11.61 -7.15 10.56
C LYS A 27 11.27 -7.11 12.06
N ASN A 28 10.86 -5.95 12.56
CA ASN A 28 10.62 -5.69 13.98
C ASN A 28 9.21 -5.15 14.25
N GLN A 29 8.28 -5.41 13.34
CA GLN A 29 6.96 -4.77 13.29
C GLN A 29 6.23 -4.88 14.62
N ASN A 30 6.14 -6.07 15.19
CA ASN A 30 5.48 -6.30 16.49
C ASN A 30 6.07 -5.44 17.61
N ARG A 31 7.40 -5.31 17.67
CA ARG A 31 8.07 -4.51 18.72
C ARG A 31 7.84 -3.01 18.52
N VAL A 32 7.80 -2.54 17.27
CA VAL A 32 7.54 -1.13 16.95
C VAL A 32 6.09 -0.78 17.22
N ASP A 33 5.17 -1.67 16.82
CA ASP A 33 3.74 -1.53 17.07
C ASP A 33 3.42 -1.51 18.56
N ASP A 34 4.02 -2.40 19.35
CA ASP A 34 3.87 -2.42 20.81
C ASP A 34 4.39 -1.13 21.46
N TRP A 35 5.51 -0.60 20.97
CA TRP A 35 6.05 0.68 21.42
C TRP A 35 5.13 1.86 21.07
N LEU A 36 4.63 1.93 19.83
CA LEU A 36 3.70 2.96 19.36
C LEU A 36 2.37 2.92 20.14
N ARG A 37 1.82 1.73 20.37
CA ARG A 37 0.65 1.52 21.23
C ARG A 37 0.91 1.97 22.66
N GLY A 38 2.10 1.70 23.19
CA GLY A 38 2.55 2.19 24.49
C GLY A 38 2.65 3.71 24.61
N GLN A 39 2.70 4.44 23.49
CA GLN A 39 2.64 5.91 23.45
C GLN A 39 1.19 6.43 23.25
N GLY A 40 0.18 5.56 23.25
CA GLY A 40 -1.22 5.92 23.05
C GLY A 40 -1.63 6.06 21.58
N ILE A 41 -0.78 5.66 20.63
CA ILE A 41 -1.12 5.64 19.21
C ILE A 41 -1.87 4.34 18.93
N ASN A 42 -3.14 4.45 18.51
CA ASN A 42 -3.92 3.28 18.09
C ASN A 42 -3.42 2.79 16.72
N VAL A 43 -2.40 1.92 16.72
CA VAL A 43 -1.92 1.26 15.50
C VAL A 43 -2.92 0.16 15.13
N PRO A 44 -3.56 0.19 13.95
CA PRO A 44 -4.38 -0.93 13.49
C PRO A 44 -3.51 -2.18 13.49
N GLN A 45 -3.99 -3.28 14.08
CA GLN A 45 -3.32 -4.57 13.89
C GLN A 45 -3.31 -4.80 12.38
N SER A 46 -2.14 -4.70 11.76
CA SER A 46 -1.97 -5.13 10.39
C SER A 46 -2.08 -6.64 10.48
N ASP A 47 -3.31 -7.16 10.40
CA ASP A 47 -3.51 -8.54 10.02
C ASP A 47 -2.86 -8.64 8.66
N GLY A 48 -1.60 -9.08 8.69
CA GLY A 48 -0.85 -9.40 7.51
C GLY A 48 -1.65 -10.47 6.82
N LYS A 49 -2.49 -10.08 5.86
CA LYS A 49 -2.96 -11.01 4.87
C LYS A 49 -1.70 -11.38 4.10
N GLU A 50 -1.06 -12.44 4.58
CA GLU A 50 0.22 -12.92 4.13
C GLU A 50 -0.01 -13.45 2.71
N THR A 51 0.04 -12.56 1.72
CA THR A 51 -0.18 -12.92 0.31
C THR A 51 0.83 -13.95 -0.18
N ALA A 52 1.97 -14.08 0.51
CA ALA A 52 2.98 -15.10 0.29
C ALA A 52 2.55 -16.53 0.72
N GLY A 53 1.54 -16.65 1.58
CA GLY A 53 0.99 -17.93 2.05
C GLY A 53 -0.36 -18.32 1.42
N MET A 54 -0.91 -17.47 0.56
CA MET A 54 -2.19 -17.72 -0.09
C MET A 54 -2.11 -18.85 -1.11
N SER A 55 -3.12 -19.71 -1.14
CA SER A 55 -3.26 -20.70 -2.19
C SER A 55 -3.65 -20.03 -3.52
N VAL A 56 -3.42 -20.72 -4.65
CA VAL A 56 -3.79 -20.23 -5.99
C VAL A 56 -5.29 -19.90 -6.08
N GLU A 57 -6.12 -20.65 -5.37
CA GLU A 57 -7.57 -20.46 -5.28
C GLU A 57 -7.93 -19.14 -4.56
N GLU A 58 -7.23 -18.84 -3.47
CA GLU A 58 -7.45 -17.59 -2.73
C GLU A 58 -6.99 -16.37 -3.54
N LEU A 59 -5.88 -16.49 -4.29
CA LEU A 59 -5.43 -15.46 -5.23
C LEU A 59 -6.45 -15.20 -6.34
N MET A 60 -7.02 -16.26 -6.92
CA MET A 60 -8.06 -16.16 -7.95
C MET A 60 -9.29 -15.43 -7.41
N ARG A 61 -9.70 -15.75 -6.19
CA ARG A 61 -10.84 -15.10 -5.54
C ARG A 61 -10.58 -13.62 -5.26
N GLU A 62 -9.40 -13.28 -4.73
CA GLU A 62 -9.03 -11.87 -4.55
C GLU A 62 -8.96 -11.10 -5.87
N LYS A 63 -8.44 -11.75 -6.92
CA LYS A 63 -8.35 -11.16 -8.25
C LYS A 63 -9.73 -10.82 -8.80
N GLU A 64 -10.71 -11.73 -8.70
CA GLU A 64 -12.10 -11.48 -9.11
C GLU A 64 -12.70 -10.30 -8.35
N GLN A 65 -12.53 -10.28 -7.01
CA GLN A 65 -13.02 -9.18 -6.19
C GLN A 65 -12.40 -7.82 -6.57
N LEU A 66 -11.12 -7.78 -6.94
CA LEU A 66 -10.47 -6.55 -7.38
C LEU A 66 -10.95 -6.09 -8.75
N GLU A 67 -11.20 -7.02 -9.68
CA GLU A 67 -11.75 -6.68 -10.99
C GLU A 67 -13.17 -6.10 -10.88
N ASP A 68 -14.00 -6.67 -10.01
CA ASP A 68 -15.34 -6.15 -9.74
C ASP A 68 -15.28 -4.72 -9.19
N LEU A 69 -14.42 -4.49 -8.19
CA LEU A 69 -14.24 -3.16 -7.59
C LEU A 69 -13.71 -2.11 -8.58
N ILE A 70 -12.86 -2.51 -9.54
CA ILE A 70 -12.36 -1.61 -10.58
C ILE A 70 -13.50 -1.26 -11.55
N ALA A 71 -14.27 -2.27 -11.98
CA ALA A 71 -15.41 -2.04 -12.87
C ALA A 71 -16.45 -1.09 -12.25
N GLU A 72 -16.77 -1.28 -10.96
CA GLU A 72 -17.66 -0.39 -10.22
C GLU A 72 -17.15 1.06 -10.20
N ARG A 73 -15.85 1.25 -9.91
CA ARG A 73 -15.24 2.59 -9.86
C ARG A 73 -15.16 3.24 -11.23
N GLU A 74 -14.86 2.49 -12.28
CA GLU A 74 -14.87 3.01 -13.65
C GLU A 74 -16.27 3.42 -14.10
N MET A 75 -17.30 2.65 -13.75
CA MET A 75 -18.68 3.04 -14.04
C MET A 75 -19.06 4.31 -13.27
N ALA A 76 -18.77 4.38 -11.97
CA ALA A 76 -19.02 5.58 -11.18
C ALA A 76 -18.28 6.82 -11.71
N ALA A 77 -17.03 6.65 -12.17
CA ALA A 77 -16.26 7.72 -12.79
C ALA A 77 -16.85 8.17 -14.14
N LYS A 78 -17.31 7.23 -14.97
CA LYS A 78 -18.00 7.54 -16.24
C LYS A 78 -19.34 8.25 -16.01
N GLU A 79 -20.10 7.83 -15.01
CA GLU A 79 -21.36 8.48 -14.64
C GLU A 79 -21.15 9.90 -14.10
N ALA A 80 -20.09 10.11 -13.30
CA ALA A 80 -19.71 11.44 -12.83
C ALA A 80 -19.23 12.35 -13.98
N ALA A 81 -18.52 11.81 -14.96
CA ALA A 81 -18.06 12.55 -16.14
C ALA A 81 -19.19 12.85 -17.15
N ALA A 82 -20.27 12.07 -17.16
CA ALA A 82 -21.42 12.29 -18.03
C ALA A 82 -22.45 13.30 -17.48
N GLN A 83 -22.33 13.67 -16.19
CA GLN A 83 -23.22 14.61 -15.50
C GLN A 83 -22.61 16.01 -15.30
N GLY A 84 -21.37 16.24 -15.75
CA GLY A 84 -20.69 17.55 -15.76
C GLY A 84 -20.56 18.12 -17.16
#